data_AF-A0A0G0T004-F1
#
_entry.id   AF-A0A0G0T004-F1
#
_cell.length_a   1.000
_cell.length_b   1.000
_cell.length_c   1.000
_cell.angle_alpha   90.00
_cell.angle_beta   90.00
_cell.angle_gamma   90.00
#
_symmetry.space_group_name_H-M   'P 1'
#
loop_
_entity.id
_entity.type
_entity.pdbx_description
1 polymer ?
#
loop_
_entity_poly.entity_id
_entity_poly.type
_entity_poly.pdbx_seq_one_letter_code
_entity_poly.pdbx_strand_id
1 'polypeptide(L)'
;MSDRQSEFEYLQIPENEKNNVDELVSLLKKSAVELKYTIKTKVVGGVVTKKWPRKDIDIVVDIQNKNRYQKNSERVVASFKILTEITDRALRENSRFKIDHSINPHPDPQLGDPEILIHLGTVIIKSMDGVPIELLNNPI
;
A
#
# COMPACT_ATOMS: atom_id res chain seq x y z
N MET A 1 -16.62 -15.20 -27.34
CA MET A 1 -15.16 -15.22 -27.12
C MET A 1 -14.95 -15.30 -25.62
N SER A 2 -14.25 -16.35 -25.18
CA SER A 2 -14.04 -16.67 -23.77
C SER A 2 -12.92 -15.79 -23.24
N ASP A 3 -13.28 -14.73 -22.53
CA ASP A 3 -12.35 -14.00 -21.68
C ASP A 3 -11.95 -14.93 -20.55
N ARG A 4 -10.80 -15.59 -20.71
CA ARG A 4 -10.09 -16.22 -19.61
C ARG A 4 -9.65 -15.10 -18.66
N GLN A 5 -10.56 -14.67 -17.80
CA GLN A 5 -10.20 -14.10 -16.50
C GLN A 5 -9.30 -15.14 -15.84
N SER A 6 -8.00 -14.86 -15.83
CA SER A 6 -6.99 -15.71 -15.23
C SER A 6 -7.42 -16.06 -13.80
N GLU A 7 -7.63 -17.35 -13.57
CA GLU A 7 -7.90 -18.01 -12.29
C GLU A 7 -6.76 -17.76 -11.27
N PHE A 8 -6.65 -16.53 -10.79
CA PHE A 8 -6.10 -16.29 -9.47
C PHE A 8 -7.29 -16.06 -8.56
N GLU A 9 -8.07 -17.12 -8.34
CA GLU A 9 -8.83 -17.22 -7.10
C GLU A 9 -7.80 -16.98 -5.99
N TYR A 10 -7.96 -15.87 -5.26
CA TYR A 10 -7.18 -15.62 -4.05
C TYR A 10 -7.07 -16.94 -3.30
N LEU A 11 -5.85 -17.48 -3.16
CA LEU A 11 -5.65 -18.68 -2.34
C LEU A 11 -6.21 -18.33 -0.96
N GLN A 12 -7.33 -18.98 -0.63
CA GLN A 12 -8.43 -18.48 0.21
C GLN A 12 -7.99 -17.57 1.36
N ILE A 13 -8.04 -16.24 1.16
CA ILE A 13 -7.93 -15.28 2.27
C ILE A 13 -9.09 -15.56 3.25
N PRO A 14 -8.80 -15.79 4.55
CA PRO A 14 -9.84 -15.92 5.56
C PRO A 14 -10.76 -14.71 5.55
N GLU A 15 -12.05 -14.93 5.78
CA GLU A 15 -13.07 -13.87 5.66
C GLU A 15 -12.81 -12.70 6.62
N ASN A 16 -12.29 -12.98 7.82
CA ASN A 16 -11.89 -11.94 8.77
C ASN A 16 -10.76 -11.05 8.22
N GLU A 17 -9.81 -11.61 7.47
CA GLU A 17 -8.73 -10.85 6.86
C GLU A 17 -9.19 -10.06 5.64
N LYS A 18 -10.14 -10.59 4.85
CA LYS A 18 -10.80 -9.79 3.80
C LYS A 18 -11.51 -8.58 4.38
N ASN A 19 -12.26 -8.78 5.47
CA ASN A 19 -12.93 -7.68 6.17
C ASN A 19 -11.93 -6.64 6.69
N ASN A 20 -10.78 -7.07 7.21
CA ASN A 20 -9.70 -6.15 7.61
C ASN A 20 -9.19 -5.32 6.42
N VAL A 21 -8.94 -5.97 5.29
CA VAL A 21 -8.46 -5.30 4.05
C VAL A 21 -9.50 -4.32 3.53
N ASP A 22 -10.77 -4.73 3.42
CA ASP A 22 -11.84 -3.90 2.88
C ASP A 22 -12.12 -2.69 3.78
N GLU A 23 -12.14 -2.88 5.10
CA GLU A 23 -12.28 -1.79 6.06
C GLU A 23 -11.12 -0.79 5.93
N LEU A 24 -9.88 -1.27 5.92
CA LEU A 24 -8.70 -0.41 5.77
C LEU A 24 -8.72 0.36 4.44
N VAL A 25 -9.01 -0.32 3.32
CA VAL A 25 -9.10 0.30 1.99
C VAL A 25 -10.20 1.37 1.96
N SER A 26 -11.33 1.14 2.63
CA SER A 26 -12.42 2.11 2.76
C SER A 26 -11.96 3.36 3.51
N LEU A 27 -11.26 3.19 4.65
CA LEU A 27 -10.72 4.30 5.45
C LEU A 27 -9.68 5.13 4.67
N LEU A 28 -8.78 4.45 3.95
CA LEU A 28 -7.78 5.10 3.10
C LEU A 28 -8.44 5.92 1.98
N LYS A 29 -9.43 5.35 1.28
CA LYS A 29 -10.16 6.05 0.21
C LYS A 29 -10.92 7.27 0.75
N LYS A 30 -11.61 7.13 1.89
CA LYS A 30 -12.30 8.25 2.55
C LYS A 30 -11.32 9.37 2.87
N SER A 31 -10.19 9.04 3.49
CA SER A 31 -9.16 10.01 3.87
C SER A 31 -8.51 10.68 2.67
N ALA A 32 -8.25 9.91 1.60
CA ALA A 32 -7.74 10.45 0.35
C ALA A 32 -8.70 11.49 -0.26
N VAL A 33 -10.01 11.21 -0.30
CA VAL A 33 -11.02 12.15 -0.81
C VAL A 33 -11.05 13.43 0.02
N GLU A 34 -11.03 13.33 1.36
CA GLU A 34 -11.01 14.50 2.25
C GLU A 34 -9.76 15.37 2.05
N LEU A 35 -8.60 14.73 1.81
CA LEU A 35 -7.34 15.40 1.51
C LEU A 35 -7.21 15.82 0.04
N LYS A 36 -8.24 15.59 -0.79
CA LYS A 36 -8.27 15.90 -2.23
C LYS A 36 -7.23 15.13 -3.07
N TYR A 37 -6.90 13.93 -2.64
CA TYR A 37 -6.10 12.96 -3.40
C TYR A 37 -6.98 11.91 -4.07
N THR A 38 -6.45 11.30 -5.13
CA THR A 38 -7.07 10.13 -5.78
C THR A 38 -6.11 8.96 -5.66
N ILE A 39 -6.59 7.85 -5.11
CA ILE A 39 -5.80 6.62 -4.96
C ILE A 39 -6.47 5.43 -5.65
N LYS A 40 -5.68 4.47 -6.11
CA LYS A 40 -6.14 3.12 -6.45
C LYS A 40 -5.41 2.11 -5.56
N THR A 41 -6.09 1.04 -5.19
CA THR A 41 -5.55 0.02 -4.28
C THR A 41 -5.69 -1.35 -4.92
N LYS A 42 -4.66 -2.19 -4.80
CA LYS A 42 -4.67 -3.56 -5.31
C LYS A 42 -3.95 -4.49 -4.34
N VAL A 43 -4.59 -5.58 -3.93
CA VAL A 43 -3.92 -6.66 -3.18
C VAL A 43 -2.97 -7.39 -4.12
N VAL A 44 -1.72 -7.60 -3.70
CA VAL A 44 -0.67 -8.21 -4.53
C VAL A 44 0.13 -9.26 -3.75
N GLY A 45 1.23 -9.70 -4.36
CA GLY A 45 2.24 -10.49 -3.68
C GLY A 45 1.77 -11.91 -3.40
N GLY A 46 2.33 -12.48 -2.34
CA GLY A 46 2.08 -13.88 -2.05
C GLY A 46 0.63 -14.15 -1.63
N VAL A 47 -0.14 -13.15 -1.21
CA VAL A 47 -1.57 -13.31 -0.89
C VAL A 47 -2.37 -13.80 -2.09
N VAL A 48 -1.92 -13.46 -3.30
CA VAL A 48 -2.53 -13.89 -4.57
C VAL A 48 -2.01 -15.26 -5.01
N THR A 49 -0.81 -15.67 -4.58
CA THR A 49 -0.06 -16.78 -5.18
C THR A 49 0.38 -17.92 -4.25
N LYS A 50 0.23 -17.79 -2.92
CA LYS A 50 0.57 -18.86 -1.95
C LYS A 50 -0.57 -19.13 -0.97
N LYS A 51 -0.59 -20.34 -0.42
CA LYS A 51 -1.55 -20.80 0.59
C LYS A 51 -1.41 -20.04 1.91
N TRP A 52 -2.48 -20.03 2.69
CA TRP A 52 -2.51 -19.56 4.09
C TRP A 52 -1.88 -20.57 5.05
N PRO A 53 -1.37 -20.13 6.22
CA PRO A 53 -1.34 -18.76 6.75
C PRO A 53 -0.26 -17.87 6.11
N ARG A 54 -0.41 -16.55 6.29
CA ARG A 54 0.47 -15.51 5.74
C ARG A 54 1.12 -14.70 6.85
N LYS A 55 2.34 -14.23 6.61
CA LYS A 55 3.04 -13.31 7.53
C LYS A 55 2.52 -11.87 7.41
N ASP A 56 2.05 -11.51 6.21
CA ASP A 56 1.65 -10.18 5.78
C ASP A 56 0.61 -10.24 4.65
N ILE A 57 -0.07 -9.11 4.44
CA ILE A 57 -0.90 -8.84 3.29
C ILE A 57 -0.35 -7.61 2.55
N ASP A 58 0.06 -7.79 1.30
CA ASP A 58 0.60 -6.71 0.49
C ASP A 58 -0.51 -5.98 -0.28
N ILE A 59 -0.59 -4.66 -0.13
CA ILE A 59 -1.49 -3.79 -0.90
C ILE A 59 -0.67 -2.73 -1.61
N VAL A 60 -0.68 -2.75 -2.94
CA VAL A 60 -0.16 -1.63 -3.74
C VAL A 60 -1.14 -0.47 -3.67
N VAL A 61 -0.63 0.72 -3.36
CA VAL A 61 -1.38 1.98 -3.37
C VAL A 61 -0.81 2.89 -4.44
N ASP A 62 -1.59 3.08 -5.50
CA ASP A 62 -1.30 3.99 -6.59
C ASP A 62 -1.81 5.39 -6.23
N ILE A 63 -0.91 6.36 -6.12
CA ILE A 63 -1.28 7.75 -5.83
C ILE A 63 -1.26 8.54 -7.13
N GLN A 64 -2.44 9.04 -7.53
CA GLN A 64 -2.53 9.90 -8.71
C GLN A 64 -2.09 11.31 -8.34
N ASN A 65 -0.80 11.55 -8.50
CA ASN A 65 -0.21 12.86 -8.32
C ASN A 65 0.00 13.53 -9.67
N LYS A 66 -0.68 14.66 -9.91
CA LYS A 66 -0.61 15.39 -11.19
C LYS A 66 0.62 16.29 -11.29
N ASN A 67 1.42 16.40 -10.23
CA ASN A 67 2.61 17.24 -10.23
C ASN A 67 3.68 16.66 -11.16
N ARG A 68 4.36 17.54 -11.88
CA ARG A 68 5.52 17.15 -12.69
C ARG A 68 6.77 17.23 -11.83
N TYR A 69 7.50 16.12 -11.76
CA TYR A 69 8.79 16.03 -11.07
C TYR A 69 9.90 15.90 -12.12
N GLN A 70 11.05 16.52 -11.87
CA GLN A 70 12.20 16.39 -12.76
C GLN A 70 12.89 15.04 -12.57
N LYS A 71 12.82 14.50 -11.35
CA LYS A 71 13.46 13.26 -10.93
C LYS A 71 12.44 12.23 -10.49
N ASN A 72 12.73 10.97 -10.77
CA ASN A 72 11.89 9.86 -10.32
C ASN A 72 11.95 9.72 -8.79
N SER A 73 13.11 9.93 -8.18
CA SER A 73 13.29 9.90 -6.73
C SER A 73 12.39 10.92 -6.02
N GLU A 74 12.30 12.15 -6.54
CA GLU A 74 11.41 13.20 -6.02
C GLU A 74 9.94 12.80 -6.09
N ARG A 75 9.52 12.20 -7.21
CA ARG A 75 8.16 11.69 -7.39
C ARG A 75 7.83 10.61 -6.38
N VAL A 76 8.75 9.65 -6.17
CA VAL A 76 8.59 8.55 -5.22
C VAL A 76 8.46 9.08 -3.79
N VAL A 77 9.34 9.98 -3.38
CA VAL A 77 9.33 10.61 -2.05
C VAL A 77 8.05 11.42 -1.83
N ALA A 78 7.62 12.19 -2.83
CA ALA A 78 6.38 12.96 -2.75
C ALA A 78 5.14 12.05 -2.64
N SER A 79 5.07 10.99 -3.46
CA SER A 79 4.02 9.98 -3.39
C SER A 79 4.00 9.31 -2.02
N PHE A 80 5.17 8.95 -1.48
CA PHE A 80 5.25 8.31 -0.17
C PHE A 80 4.76 9.23 0.96
N LYS A 81 5.11 10.53 0.92
CA LYS A 81 4.60 11.52 1.89
C LYS A 81 3.07 11.60 1.86
N ILE A 82 2.47 11.57 0.67
CA ILE A 82 1.01 11.54 0.51
C ILE A 82 0.43 10.24 1.09
N LEU A 83 1.06 9.08 0.84
CA LEU A 83 0.65 7.80 1.42
C LEU A 83 0.64 7.87 2.95
N THR A 84 1.72 8.39 3.55
CA THR A 84 1.82 8.51 5.01
C THR A 84 0.76 9.46 5.56
N GLU A 85 0.50 10.59 4.91
CA GLU A 85 -0.51 11.56 5.35
C GLU A 85 -1.94 10.98 5.28
N ILE A 86 -2.28 10.29 4.19
CA ILE A 86 -3.56 9.59 4.04
C ILE A 86 -3.71 8.52 5.11
N THR A 87 -2.65 7.74 5.37
CA THR A 87 -2.68 6.66 6.36
C THR A 87 -2.82 7.20 7.77
N ASP A 88 -2.03 8.20 8.15
CA ASP A 88 -2.10 8.86 9.46
C ASP A 88 -3.51 9.41 9.72
N ARG A 89 -4.12 10.03 8.70
CA ARG A 89 -5.49 10.54 8.81
C ARG A 89 -6.51 9.41 8.94
N ALA A 90 -6.40 8.37 8.11
CA ALA A 90 -7.32 7.24 8.10
C ALA A 90 -7.37 6.51 9.44
N LEU A 91 -6.23 6.45 10.14
CA LEU A 91 -6.09 5.68 11.37
C LEU A 91 -6.16 6.53 12.65
N ARG A 92 -6.22 7.87 12.55
CA ARG A 92 -6.18 8.78 13.71
C ARG A 92 -7.26 8.50 14.76
N GLU A 93 -8.46 8.14 14.32
CA GLU A 93 -9.63 7.87 15.18
C GLU A 93 -10.06 6.40 15.15
N ASN A 94 -9.27 5.53 14.51
CA ASN A 94 -9.57 4.11 14.39
C ASN A 94 -8.82 3.33 15.48
N SER A 95 -9.53 2.58 16.30
CA SER A 95 -8.93 1.76 17.36
C SER A 95 -8.47 0.37 16.88
N ARG A 96 -8.91 -0.08 15.70
CA ARG A 96 -8.66 -1.42 15.16
C ARG A 96 -7.34 -1.54 14.40
N PHE A 97 -6.91 -0.46 13.76
CA PHE A 97 -5.68 -0.40 12.97
C PHE A 97 -4.72 0.61 13.57
N LYS A 98 -3.45 0.25 13.58
CA LYS A 98 -2.37 1.15 14.00
C LYS A 98 -1.20 1.05 13.05
N ILE A 99 -0.61 2.19 12.70
CA ILE A 99 0.69 2.21 12.03
C ILE A 99 1.72 1.64 13.01
N ASP A 100 2.38 0.57 12.60
CA ASP A 100 3.47 -0.01 13.36
C ASP A 100 4.76 0.75 13.10
N HIS A 101 5.15 0.80 11.83
CA HIS A 101 6.31 1.54 11.36
C HIS A 101 6.19 1.81 9.86
N SER A 102 7.10 2.63 9.33
CA SER A 102 7.20 2.91 7.91
C SER A 102 8.65 2.79 7.44
N ILE A 103 8.82 2.32 6.21
CA ILE A 103 10.11 2.23 5.54
C ILE A 103 10.14 3.33 4.49
N ASN A 104 10.99 4.34 4.68
CA ASN A 104 11.12 5.44 3.74
C ASN A 104 11.74 4.98 2.41
N PRO A 105 11.43 5.66 1.29
CA PRO A 105 12.18 5.48 0.06
C PRO A 105 13.67 5.75 0.30
N HIS A 106 14.54 4.88 -0.22
CA HIS A 106 15.97 4.98 0.00
C HIS A 106 16.75 4.65 -1.29
N PRO A 107 17.74 5.49 -1.68
CA PRO A 107 18.64 5.20 -2.80
C PRO A 107 19.45 3.92 -2.59
N ASP A 108 19.92 3.32 -3.69
CA ASP A 108 20.87 2.22 -3.63
C ASP A 108 22.31 2.74 -3.51
N PRO A 109 22.95 2.65 -2.33
CA PRO A 109 24.32 3.13 -2.17
C PRO A 109 25.33 2.34 -2.99
N GLN A 110 25.01 1.11 -3.44
CA GLN A 110 25.93 0.29 -4.24
C GLN A 110 25.98 0.73 -5.71
N LEU A 111 24.89 1.33 -6.20
CA LEU A 111 24.79 1.79 -7.59
C LEU A 111 25.28 3.23 -7.76
N GLY A 112 25.40 4.00 -6.67
CA GLY A 112 25.93 5.36 -6.67
C GLY A 112 25.04 6.41 -7.34
N ASP A 113 23.92 6.00 -7.95
CA ASP A 113 22.92 6.88 -8.56
C ASP A 113 21.75 7.10 -7.59
N PRO A 114 21.51 8.34 -7.12
CA PRO A 114 20.40 8.66 -6.22
C PRO A 114 19.01 8.44 -6.83
N GLU A 115 18.91 8.27 -8.16
CA GLU A 115 17.64 7.98 -8.85
C GLU A 115 17.23 6.51 -8.78
N ILE A 116 18.16 5.60 -8.47
CA ILE A 116 17.87 4.18 -8.31
C ILE A 116 17.57 3.91 -6.84
N LEU A 117 16.32 3.57 -6.54
CA LEU A 117 15.87 3.32 -5.18
C LEU A 117 15.79 1.81 -4.91
N ILE A 118 16.32 1.36 -3.76
CA ILE A 118 16.15 -0.03 -3.28
C ILE A 118 14.68 -0.27 -2.90
N HIS A 119 14.04 0.77 -2.37
CA HIS A 119 12.71 0.68 -1.81
C HIS A 119 11.90 1.93 -2.19
N LEU A 120 10.66 1.74 -2.64
CA LEU A 120 9.78 2.84 -3.07
C LEU A 120 8.98 3.46 -1.93
N GLY A 121 9.04 2.86 -0.74
CA GLY A 121 8.32 3.29 0.45
C GLY A 121 7.19 2.33 0.83
N THR A 122 7.09 2.01 2.11
CA THR A 122 6.05 1.10 2.65
C THR A 122 5.56 1.61 3.99
N VAL A 123 4.26 1.51 4.23
CA VAL A 123 3.66 1.74 5.55
C VAL A 123 3.11 0.41 6.07
N ILE A 124 3.57 -0.02 7.24
CA ILE A 124 3.18 -1.30 7.84
C ILE A 124 2.11 -1.03 8.89
N ILE A 125 0.97 -1.69 8.74
CA ILE A 125 -0.20 -1.52 9.59
C ILE A 125 -0.46 -2.81 10.34
N LYS A 126 -0.57 -2.71 11.67
CA LYS A 126 -1.05 -3.80 12.52
C LYS A 126 -2.56 -3.69 12.67
N SER A 127 -3.26 -4.78 12.36
CA SER A 127 -4.64 -5.02 12.79
C SER A 127 -4.60 -5.63 14.20
N MET A 128 -5.50 -5.24 15.10
CA MET A 128 -5.54 -5.83 16.45
C MET A 128 -5.73 -7.35 16.44
N ASP A 129 -6.52 -7.86 15.50
CA ASP A 129 -6.97 -9.25 15.47
C ASP A 129 -6.65 -9.93 14.12
N GLY A 130 -5.60 -9.50 13.42
CA GLY A 130 -5.32 -10.00 12.07
C GLY A 130 -3.87 -9.93 11.63
N VAL A 131 -3.65 -10.37 10.40
CA VAL A 131 -2.32 -10.35 9.77
C VAL A 131 -1.93 -8.90 9.46
N PRO A 132 -0.66 -8.50 9.68
CA PRO A 132 -0.18 -7.18 9.27
C PRO A 132 -0.43 -6.89 7.80
N ILE A 133 -0.76 -5.64 7.48
CA ILE A 133 -0.99 -5.17 6.11
C ILE A 133 0.14 -4.21 5.73
N GLU A 134 0.81 -4.48 4.63
CA GLU A 134 1.86 -3.64 4.06
C GLU A 134 1.28 -2.81 2.91
N LEU A 135 1.25 -1.48 3.08
CA LEU A 135 0.90 -0.54 2.01
C LEU A 135 2.15 -0.19 1.22
N LEU A 136 2.28 -0.77 0.03
CA LEU A 136 3.38 -0.53 -0.90
C LEU A 136 3.10 0.72 -1.73
N ASN A 137 3.99 1.72 -1.65
CA ASN A 137 3.89 2.93 -2.45
C ASN A 137 4.17 2.62 -3.93
N ASN A 138 3.24 2.97 -4.82
CA ASN A 138 3.44 2.90 -6.25
C ASN A 138 3.21 4.27 -6.91
N PRO A 139 4.27 5.05 -7.16
CA PRO A 139 4.14 6.34 -7.81
C PRO A 139 3.79 6.16 -9.30
N ILE A 140 2.59 6.61 -9.70
CA ILE A 140 2.14 6.65 -11.10
C ILE A 140 2.43 8.03 -11.69
#